data_AF-A0A1V4W309-F1
#
_entry.id   AF-A0A1V4W309-F1
#
_cell.length_a   1.000
_cell.length_b   1.000
_cell.length_c   1.000
_cell.angle_alpha   90.00
_cell.angle_beta   90.00
_cell.angle_gamma   90.00
#
_symmetry.space_group_name_H-M   'P 1'
#
loop_
_entity.id
_entity.type
_entity.pdbx_description
1 polymer ?
#
loop_
_entity_poly.entity_id
_entity_poly.type
_entity_poly.pdbx_seq_one_letter_code
_entity_poly.pdbx_strand_id
1 'polypeptide(L)'
;MYRGIIKSMPFSEKACGFICGREEIKAWPAHDLFQFVQGCKILYGSLNGIIQEPSEADIRDNIRNAVSGIYHEVCHRYIFCNGISNEAEELKSAYKIAFFVLQEWLYLEESLYIPTKKELLPHLDGENRSVLDICINWESLKDDREKRPEYYFSLIKNWCSLMFQRLQQE
;
A
#
# COMPACT_ATOMS: atom_id res chain seq x y z
N MET A 1 28.92 9.00 2.90
CA MET A 1 28.50 9.79 4.07
C MET A 1 27.22 9.23 4.72
N TYR A 2 26.04 9.31 4.09
CA TYR A 2 24.74 8.90 4.68
C TYR A 2 24.71 7.48 5.30
N ARG A 3 25.26 6.47 4.60
CA ARG A 3 25.37 5.10 5.13
C ARG A 3 26.13 5.03 6.46
N GLY A 4 27.16 5.86 6.64
CA GLY A 4 27.93 5.92 7.88
C GLY A 4 27.12 6.51 9.03
N ILE A 5 26.34 7.56 8.76
CA ILE A 5 25.43 8.19 9.74
C ILE A 5 24.41 7.17 10.25
N ILE A 6 23.71 6.48 9.35
CA ILE A 6 22.71 5.46 9.75
C ILE A 6 23.35 4.37 10.62
N LYS A 7 24.52 3.86 10.23
CA LYS A 7 25.24 2.83 11.01
C LYS A 7 25.65 3.29 12.42
N SER A 8 25.85 4.60 12.62
CA SER A 8 26.21 5.16 13.93
C SER A 8 25.01 5.44 14.84
N MET A 9 23.78 5.42 14.29
CA MET A 9 22.57 5.69 15.08
C MET A 9 22.22 4.51 15.99
N PRO A 10 21.76 4.77 17.23
CA PRO A 10 21.08 3.75 18.02
C PRO A 10 19.88 3.19 17.26
N PHE A 11 19.67 1.87 17.32
CA PHE A 11 18.60 1.17 16.63
C PHE A 11 18.61 1.33 15.10
N SER A 12 19.80 1.38 14.49
CA SER A 12 19.98 1.52 13.04
C SER A 12 19.20 0.49 12.20
N GLU A 13 18.89 -0.68 12.78
CA GLU A 13 18.07 -1.73 12.18
C GLU A 13 16.60 -1.31 11.93
N LYS A 14 16.13 -0.25 12.59
CA LYS A 14 14.79 0.30 12.40
C LYS A 14 14.73 1.38 11.31
N ALA A 15 15.87 1.86 10.83
CA ALA A 15 15.91 2.89 9.81
C ALA A 15 15.43 2.30 8.47
N CYS A 16 14.41 2.94 7.88
CA CYS A 16 13.91 2.64 6.55
C CYS A 16 13.74 3.95 5.79
N GLY A 17 14.02 3.92 4.50
CA GLY A 17 13.90 5.10 3.64
C GLY A 17 14.77 4.95 2.40
N PHE A 18 14.85 6.03 1.63
CA PHE A 18 15.65 6.09 0.42
C PHE A 18 16.37 7.44 0.32
N ILE A 19 17.32 7.52 -0.61
CA ILE A 19 18.00 8.75 -0.98
C ILE A 19 17.71 8.95 -2.46
N CYS A 20 17.32 10.16 -2.85
CA CYS A 20 17.07 10.51 -4.24
C CYS A 20 17.62 11.90 -4.52
N GLY A 21 18.14 12.09 -5.72
CA GLY A 21 18.56 13.39 -6.21
C GLY A 21 17.37 14.18 -6.72
N ARG A 22 17.58 15.49 -6.92
CA ARG A 22 16.51 16.42 -7.30
C ARG A 22 15.98 16.15 -8.70
N GLU A 23 16.86 15.83 -9.66
CA GLU A 23 16.44 15.63 -11.05
C GLU A 23 15.82 14.24 -11.25
N GLU A 24 16.26 13.24 -10.47
CA GLU A 24 15.68 11.90 -10.48
C GLU A 24 14.24 11.92 -9.95
N ILE A 25 13.96 12.58 -8.82
CA ILE A 25 12.60 12.60 -8.26
C ILE A 25 11.62 13.41 -9.12
N LYS A 26 12.09 14.43 -9.84
CA LYS A 26 11.27 15.16 -10.83
C LYS A 26 10.88 14.29 -12.02
N ALA A 27 11.70 13.29 -12.35
CA ALA A 27 11.46 12.38 -13.47
C ALA A 27 10.64 11.14 -13.07
N TRP A 28 10.26 11.01 -11.78
CA TRP A 28 9.40 9.92 -11.35
C TRP A 28 7.99 10.05 -11.94
N PRO A 29 7.29 8.93 -12.17
CA PRO A 29 5.88 8.97 -12.54
C PRO A 29 5.07 9.70 -11.47
N ALA A 30 4.18 10.61 -11.88
CA ALA A 30 3.39 11.39 -10.94
C ALA A 30 2.52 10.51 -10.02
N HIS A 31 2.02 9.38 -10.53
CA HIS A 31 1.23 8.42 -9.75
C HIS A 31 2.00 7.81 -8.56
N ASP A 32 3.33 7.70 -8.64
CA ASP A 32 4.17 7.18 -7.56
C ASP A 32 4.46 8.21 -6.46
N LEU A 33 4.12 9.49 -6.67
CA LEU A 33 4.51 10.58 -5.79
C LEU A 33 3.48 10.89 -4.69
N PHE A 34 2.27 10.34 -4.75
CA PHE A 34 1.19 10.67 -3.81
C PHE A 34 1.57 10.39 -2.36
N GLN A 35 1.99 9.16 -2.07
CA GLN A 35 2.40 8.77 -0.71
C GLN A 35 3.62 9.54 -0.24
N PHE A 36 4.48 9.97 -1.16
CA PHE A 36 5.64 10.80 -0.81
C PHE A 36 5.21 12.21 -0.38
N VAL A 37 4.30 12.84 -1.13
CA VAL A 37 3.81 14.20 -0.83
C VAL A 37 2.98 14.22 0.45
N GLN A 38 2.02 13.29 0.59
CA GLN A 38 1.08 13.30 1.72
C GLN A 38 1.66 12.61 2.98
N GLY A 39 2.44 11.55 2.80
CA GLY A 39 2.93 10.73 3.90
C GLY A 39 4.22 11.21 4.55
N CYS A 40 4.89 12.22 4.00
CA CYS A 40 6.16 12.71 4.52
C CYS A 40 6.01 13.99 5.35
N LYS A 41 6.63 14.00 6.53
CA LYS A 41 6.87 15.23 7.29
C LYS A 41 8.19 15.87 6.86
N ILE A 42 8.14 17.05 6.28
CA ILE A 42 9.33 17.83 5.92
C ILE A 42 9.99 18.35 7.20
N LEU A 43 11.21 17.88 7.49
CA LEU A 43 12.00 18.34 8.64
C LEU A 43 12.94 19.51 8.29
N TYR A 44 13.30 19.66 7.01
CA TYR A 44 14.18 20.72 6.53
C TYR A 44 13.88 21.04 5.05
N GLY A 45 13.85 22.33 4.70
CA GLY A 45 13.60 22.79 3.33
C GLY A 45 12.12 22.76 2.91
N SER A 46 11.87 22.52 1.62
CA SER A 46 10.52 22.45 1.03
C SER A 46 10.55 21.57 -0.24
N LEU A 47 9.41 20.96 -0.57
CA LEU A 47 9.20 20.27 -1.85
C LEU A 47 8.80 21.22 -2.99
N ASN A 48 8.53 22.50 -2.71
CA ASN A 48 8.14 23.49 -3.70
C ASN A 48 9.19 23.61 -4.81
N GLY A 49 8.77 23.46 -6.06
CA GLY A 49 9.67 23.48 -7.22
C GLY A 49 10.58 22.25 -7.34
N ILE A 50 10.25 21.16 -6.62
CA ILE A 50 10.87 19.84 -6.76
C ILE A 50 9.80 18.83 -7.20
N ILE A 51 8.68 18.75 -6.49
CA ILE A 51 7.58 17.83 -6.80
C ILE A 51 6.31 18.65 -7.02
N GLN A 52 5.59 18.32 -8.08
CA GLN A 52 4.22 18.76 -8.27
C GLN A 52 3.28 17.78 -7.58
N GLU A 53 2.26 18.31 -6.90
CA GLU A 53 1.26 17.47 -6.27
C GLU A 53 0.52 16.63 -7.33
N PRO A 54 0.40 15.30 -7.13
CA PRO A 54 -0.29 14.44 -8.07
C PRO A 54 -1.75 14.85 -8.26
N SER A 55 -2.22 14.81 -9.50
CA SER A 55 -3.62 15.03 -9.81
C SER A 55 -4.48 13.84 -9.39
N GLU A 56 -5.79 14.02 -9.35
CA GLU A 56 -6.73 12.91 -9.15
C GLU A 56 -6.52 11.78 -10.18
N ALA A 57 -6.24 12.12 -11.44
CA ALA A 57 -5.95 11.12 -12.47
C ALA A 57 -4.69 10.31 -12.15
N ASP A 58 -3.63 10.96 -11.65
CA ASP A 58 -2.40 10.28 -11.23
C ASP A 58 -2.66 9.34 -10.04
N ILE A 59 -3.46 9.77 -9.07
CA ILE A 59 -3.83 8.92 -7.91
C ILE A 59 -4.62 7.71 -8.39
N ARG A 60 -5.62 7.89 -9.27
CA ARG A 60 -6.40 6.78 -9.84
C ARG A 60 -5.52 5.82 -10.63
N ASP A 61 -4.53 6.31 -11.37
CA ASP A 61 -3.58 5.47 -12.08
C ASP A 61 -2.68 4.66 -11.13
N ASN A 62 -2.26 5.25 -10.01
CA ASN A 62 -1.55 4.51 -8.97
C ASN A 62 -2.41 3.37 -8.40
N ILE A 63 -3.67 3.67 -8.08
CA ILE A 63 -4.64 2.67 -7.60
C ILE A 63 -4.80 1.54 -8.63
N ARG A 64 -4.98 1.85 -9.93
CA ARG A 64 -5.07 0.84 -11.00
C ARG A 64 -3.81 -0.04 -11.07
N ASN A 65 -2.64 0.56 -11.01
CA ASN A 65 -1.36 -0.17 -11.04
C ASN A 65 -1.20 -1.08 -9.82
N ALA A 66 -1.48 -0.56 -8.63
CA ALA A 66 -1.38 -1.32 -7.39
C ALA A 66 -2.39 -2.48 -7.33
N VAL A 67 -3.65 -2.23 -7.67
CA VAL A 67 -4.72 -3.25 -7.65
C VAL A 67 -4.47 -4.33 -8.70
N SER A 68 -4.00 -3.97 -9.90
CA SER A 68 -3.60 -4.95 -10.92
C SER A 68 -2.40 -5.79 -10.53
N GLY A 69 -1.39 -5.19 -9.89
CA GLY A 69 -0.25 -5.90 -9.31
C GLY A 69 -0.70 -6.93 -8.26
N ILE A 70 -1.54 -6.51 -7.31
CA ILE A 70 -2.10 -7.41 -6.28
C ILE A 70 -2.90 -8.54 -6.94
N TYR A 71 -3.84 -8.21 -7.83
CA TYR A 71 -4.71 -9.20 -8.46
C TYR A 71 -3.89 -10.27 -9.22
N HIS A 72 -2.87 -9.83 -9.95
CA HIS A 72 -1.97 -10.72 -10.67
C HIS A 72 -1.17 -11.61 -9.71
N GLU A 73 -0.54 -11.02 -8.69
CA GLU A 73 0.23 -11.77 -7.68
C GLU A 73 -0.64 -12.86 -7.01
N VAL A 74 -1.84 -12.49 -6.55
CA VAL A 74 -2.76 -13.38 -5.86
C VAL A 74 -3.20 -14.53 -6.77
N CYS A 75 -3.56 -14.26 -8.02
CA CYS A 75 -3.95 -15.30 -8.98
C CYS A 75 -2.79 -16.23 -9.33
N HIS A 76 -1.59 -15.67 -9.54
CA HIS A 76 -0.40 -16.45 -9.85
C HIS A 76 -0.05 -17.39 -8.69
N ARG A 77 0.03 -16.86 -7.46
CA ARG A 77 0.31 -17.66 -6.27
C ARG A 77 -0.73 -18.77 -6.06
N TYR A 78 -2.00 -18.46 -6.23
CA TYR A 78 -3.07 -19.44 -6.04
C TYR A 78 -2.94 -20.64 -6.99
N ILE A 79 -2.66 -20.40 -8.27
CA ILE A 79 -2.60 -21.45 -9.30
C ILE A 79 -1.31 -22.27 -9.20
N PHE A 80 -0.17 -21.64 -8.91
CA PHE A 80 1.14 -22.28 -8.96
C PHE A 80 1.70 -22.66 -7.58
N CYS A 81 0.88 -22.62 -6.52
CA CYS A 81 1.32 -22.97 -5.17
C CYS A 81 1.71 -24.46 -5.05
N ASN A 82 2.78 -24.74 -4.31
CA ASN A 82 3.11 -26.09 -3.85
C ASN A 82 2.65 -26.32 -2.39
N GLY A 83 1.64 -25.57 -1.95
CA GLY A 83 1.10 -25.58 -0.58
C GLY A 83 0.43 -24.25 -0.24
N ILE A 84 -0.90 -24.23 -0.28
CA ILE A 84 -1.70 -23.00 -0.17
C ILE A 84 -1.53 -22.28 1.19
N SER A 85 -1.29 -23.02 2.27
CA SER A 85 -1.01 -22.43 3.60
C SER A 85 0.30 -21.65 3.63
N ASN A 86 1.35 -22.11 2.92
CA ASN A 86 2.63 -21.40 2.86
C ASN A 86 2.50 -20.12 2.02
N GLU A 87 1.81 -20.18 0.90
CA GLU A 87 1.59 -19.01 0.04
C GLU A 87 0.69 -17.96 0.69
N ALA A 88 -0.19 -18.34 1.62
CA ALA A 88 -1.01 -17.38 2.35
C ALA A 88 -0.16 -16.43 3.23
N GLU A 89 1.01 -16.86 3.72
CA GLU A 89 1.93 -15.96 4.44
C GLU A 89 2.56 -14.92 3.51
N GLU A 90 2.80 -15.28 2.26
CA GLU A 90 3.40 -14.39 1.27
C GLU A 90 2.44 -13.28 0.80
N LEU A 91 1.12 -13.40 1.07
CA LEU A 91 0.14 -12.35 0.78
C LEU A 91 0.31 -11.09 1.66
N LYS A 92 1.22 -11.10 2.64
CA LYS A 92 1.48 -9.96 3.53
C LYS A 92 1.80 -8.67 2.76
N SER A 93 2.60 -8.77 1.68
CA SER A 93 2.92 -7.65 0.79
C SER A 93 1.67 -7.10 0.13
N ALA A 94 0.81 -7.97 -0.40
CA ALA A 94 -0.42 -7.58 -1.08
C ALA A 94 -1.38 -6.84 -0.14
N TYR A 95 -1.60 -7.34 1.09
CA TYR A 95 -2.41 -6.64 2.09
C TYR A 95 -1.78 -5.31 2.54
N LYS A 96 -0.44 -5.22 2.57
CA LYS A 96 0.26 -3.96 2.85
C LYS A 96 0.09 -2.94 1.72
N ILE A 97 0.15 -3.38 0.46
CA ILE A 97 -0.10 -2.50 -0.69
C ILE A 97 -1.56 -2.05 -0.70
N ALA A 98 -2.50 -2.95 -0.38
CA ALA A 98 -3.92 -2.62 -0.28
C ALA A 98 -4.21 -1.50 0.74
N PHE A 99 -3.44 -1.43 1.84
CA PHE A 99 -3.53 -0.30 2.77
C PHE A 99 -3.25 1.06 2.10
N PHE A 100 -2.20 1.17 1.29
CA PHE A 100 -1.88 2.42 0.59
C PHE A 100 -2.95 2.78 -0.45
N VAL A 101 -3.49 1.76 -1.14
CA VAL A 101 -4.63 1.93 -2.05
C VAL A 101 -5.85 2.47 -1.31
N LEU A 102 -6.14 1.96 -0.11
CA LEU A 102 -7.27 2.43 0.70
C LEU A 102 -7.08 3.88 1.19
N GLN A 103 -5.84 4.29 1.51
CA GLN A 103 -5.54 5.68 1.83
C GLN A 103 -5.79 6.60 0.64
N GLU A 104 -5.33 6.21 -0.55
CA GLU A 104 -5.53 6.96 -1.78
C GLU A 104 -7.01 7.03 -2.16
N TRP A 105 -7.73 5.91 -2.06
CA TRP A 105 -9.16 5.87 -2.33
C TRP A 105 -9.93 6.80 -1.39
N LEU A 106 -9.67 6.76 -0.08
CA LEU A 106 -10.34 7.67 0.85
C LEU A 106 -9.98 9.14 0.57
N TYR A 107 -8.74 9.41 0.18
CA TYR A 107 -8.34 10.77 -0.21
C TYR A 107 -9.11 11.27 -1.43
N LEU A 108 -9.37 10.42 -2.43
CA LEU A 108 -10.19 10.80 -3.58
C LEU A 108 -11.64 11.09 -3.20
N GLU A 109 -12.22 10.29 -2.29
CA GLU A 109 -13.62 10.44 -1.87
C GLU A 109 -13.83 11.63 -0.93
N GLU A 110 -12.93 11.83 0.03
CA GLU A 110 -13.14 12.76 1.15
C GLU A 110 -12.14 13.92 1.20
N SER A 111 -11.14 13.95 0.31
CA SER A 111 -10.00 14.90 0.37
C SER A 111 -9.27 14.86 1.71
N LEU A 112 -9.26 13.70 2.37
CA LEU A 112 -8.69 13.48 3.70
C LEU A 112 -7.57 12.44 3.66
N TYR A 113 -6.35 12.85 4.03
CA TYR A 113 -5.23 11.92 4.18
C TYR A 113 -5.12 11.41 5.61
N ILE A 114 -5.35 10.12 5.81
CA ILE A 114 -5.23 9.45 7.11
C ILE A 114 -3.98 8.57 7.12
N PRO A 115 -2.94 8.89 7.93
CA PRO A 115 -1.62 8.29 7.77
C PRO A 115 -1.48 6.88 8.34
N THR A 116 -2.32 6.48 9.31
CA THR A 116 -2.16 5.18 9.99
C THR A 116 -3.32 4.23 9.72
N LYS A 117 -3.01 2.93 9.66
CA LYS A 117 -4.02 1.87 9.52
C LYS A 117 -5.13 1.96 10.58
N LYS A 118 -4.75 2.28 11.83
CA LYS A 118 -5.68 2.33 12.97
C LYS A 118 -6.66 3.49 12.85
N GLU A 119 -6.20 4.63 12.38
CA GLU A 119 -7.04 5.82 12.17
C GLU A 119 -7.87 5.68 10.89
N LEU A 120 -7.38 4.94 9.89
CA LEU A 120 -8.10 4.73 8.63
C LEU A 120 -9.28 3.75 8.79
N LEU A 121 -9.12 2.70 9.61
CA LEU A 121 -10.11 1.62 9.77
C LEU A 121 -11.55 2.09 10.09
N PRO A 122 -11.79 3.07 10.98
CA PRO A 122 -13.14 3.58 11.27
C PRO A 122 -13.85 4.23 10.07
N HIS A 123 -13.12 4.68 9.05
CA HIS A 123 -13.65 5.31 7.84
C HIS A 123 -13.99 4.31 6.74
N LEU A 124 -13.70 3.02 6.96
CA LEU A 124 -13.92 1.98 5.97
C LEU A 124 -15.08 1.06 6.39
N ASP A 125 -15.80 0.58 5.38
CA ASP A 125 -16.85 -0.41 5.48
C ASP A 125 -16.58 -1.64 4.59
N GLY A 126 -17.45 -2.65 4.69
CA GLY A 126 -17.45 -3.82 3.81
C GLY A 126 -16.08 -4.50 3.62
N GLU A 127 -15.74 -4.78 2.35
CA GLU A 127 -14.49 -5.43 1.98
C GLU A 127 -13.26 -4.53 2.22
N ASN A 128 -13.39 -3.21 2.05
CA ASN A 128 -12.31 -2.25 2.34
C ASN A 128 -11.87 -2.36 3.81
N ARG A 129 -12.83 -2.38 4.73
CA ARG A 129 -12.57 -2.56 6.16
C ARG A 129 -11.95 -3.93 6.45
N SER A 130 -12.49 -4.98 5.84
CA SER A 130 -12.04 -6.36 6.07
C SER A 130 -10.59 -6.57 5.64
N VAL A 131 -10.20 -6.01 4.48
CA VAL A 131 -8.82 -6.06 3.98
C VAL A 131 -7.86 -5.31 4.92
N LEU A 132 -8.25 -4.12 5.39
CA LEU A 132 -7.41 -3.37 6.32
C LEU A 132 -7.29 -4.05 7.68
N ASP A 133 -8.37 -4.65 8.20
CA ASP A 133 -8.36 -5.37 9.47
C ASP A 133 -7.38 -6.55 9.44
N ILE A 134 -7.36 -7.34 8.36
CA ILE A 134 -6.36 -8.40 8.15
C ILE A 134 -4.94 -7.82 8.12
N CYS A 135 -4.74 -6.69 7.44
CA CYS A 135 -3.44 -6.03 7.36
C CYS A 135 -2.93 -5.50 8.73
N ILE A 136 -3.85 -5.16 9.64
CA ILE A 136 -3.53 -4.75 11.02
C ILE A 136 -3.22 -5.99 11.87
N ASN A 137 -4.04 -7.04 11.74
CA ASN A 137 -4.01 -8.22 12.59
C ASN A 137 -3.15 -9.37 12.02
N TRP A 138 -2.33 -9.10 11.00
CA TRP A 138 -1.57 -10.10 10.25
C TRP A 138 -0.83 -11.10 11.16
N GLU A 139 -0.07 -10.63 12.14
CA GLU A 139 0.69 -11.53 13.00
C GLU A 139 -0.23 -12.42 13.87
N SER A 140 -1.33 -11.87 14.40
CA SER A 140 -2.28 -12.64 15.22
C SER A 140 -3.11 -13.65 14.44
N LEU A 141 -3.21 -13.49 13.12
CA LEU A 141 -3.99 -14.34 12.22
C LEU A 141 -3.20 -15.51 11.65
N LYS A 142 -1.96 -15.75 12.10
CA LYS A 142 -1.09 -16.80 11.55
C LYS A 142 -1.75 -18.18 11.56
N ASP A 143 -2.20 -18.64 12.73
CA ASP A 143 -2.84 -19.96 12.88
C ASP A 143 -4.13 -20.08 12.06
N ASP A 144 -4.83 -18.96 11.85
CA ASP A 144 -6.05 -18.92 11.04
C ASP A 144 -5.75 -18.98 9.54
N ARG A 145 -4.70 -18.28 9.08
CA ARG A 145 -4.19 -18.40 7.70
C ARG A 145 -3.75 -19.81 7.37
N GLU A 146 -3.13 -20.52 8.31
CA GLU A 146 -2.74 -21.91 8.10
C GLU A 146 -3.96 -22.83 7.93
N LYS A 147 -5.03 -22.58 8.71
CA LYS A 147 -6.28 -23.38 8.71
C LYS A 147 -7.23 -23.05 7.56
N ARG A 148 -7.26 -21.79 7.11
CA ARG A 148 -8.21 -21.27 6.12
C ARG A 148 -7.52 -20.39 5.07
N PRO A 149 -6.45 -20.84 4.40
CA PRO A 149 -5.67 -19.98 3.51
C PRO A 149 -6.50 -19.45 2.33
N GLU A 150 -7.42 -20.25 1.80
CA GLU A 150 -8.30 -19.87 0.67
C GLU A 150 -9.15 -18.63 0.97
N TYR A 151 -9.51 -18.40 2.24
CA TYR A 151 -10.25 -17.22 2.65
C TYR A 151 -9.45 -15.93 2.36
N TYR A 152 -8.16 -15.93 2.69
CA TYR A 152 -7.29 -14.77 2.53
C TYR A 152 -7.01 -14.47 1.06
N PHE A 153 -6.88 -15.51 0.23
CA PHE A 153 -6.79 -15.37 -1.23
C PHE A 153 -8.10 -14.82 -1.82
N SER A 154 -9.23 -15.40 -1.42
CA SER A 154 -10.54 -15.05 -1.97
C SER A 154 -10.93 -13.63 -1.62
N LEU A 155 -10.72 -13.21 -0.36
CA LEU A 155 -11.07 -11.87 0.09
C LEU A 155 -10.31 -10.79 -0.69
N ILE A 156 -8.98 -10.88 -0.76
CA ILE A 156 -8.19 -9.84 -1.45
C ILE A 156 -8.43 -9.85 -2.96
N LYS A 157 -8.64 -11.02 -3.58
CA LYS A 157 -9.01 -11.12 -4.99
C LYS A 157 -10.37 -10.46 -5.28
N ASN A 158 -11.37 -10.71 -4.43
CA ASN A 158 -12.69 -10.13 -4.58
C ASN A 158 -12.65 -8.61 -4.35
N TRP A 159 -11.91 -8.16 -3.34
CA TRP A 159 -11.66 -6.74 -3.11
C TRP A 159 -11.01 -6.06 -4.32
N CYS A 160 -9.99 -6.66 -4.94
CA CYS A 160 -9.43 -6.12 -6.18
C CYS A 160 -10.48 -6.02 -7.30
N SER A 161 -11.35 -7.01 -7.43
CA SER A 161 -12.44 -7.01 -8.42
C SER A 161 -13.44 -5.88 -8.17
N LEU A 162 -13.78 -5.63 -6.90
CA LEU A 162 -14.62 -4.50 -6.48
C LEU A 162 -13.94 -3.16 -6.81
N MET A 163 -12.65 -3.01 -6.52
CA MET A 163 -11.90 -1.80 -6.83
C MET A 163 -11.87 -1.53 -8.34
N PHE A 164 -11.67 -2.54 -9.18
CA PHE A 164 -11.75 -2.38 -10.63
C PHE A 164 -13.12 -1.90 -11.10
N GLN A 165 -14.20 -2.42 -10.53
CA GLN A 165 -15.56 -1.98 -10.87
C GLN A 165 -15.78 -0.50 -10.52
N ARG A 166 -15.28 -0.05 -9.36
CA ARG A 166 -15.37 1.34 -8.94
C ARG A 166 -14.58 2.28 -9.87
N LEU A 167 -13.35 1.90 -10.22
CA LEU A 167 -12.48 2.68 -11.13
C LEU A 167 -12.98 2.79 -12.58
N GLN A 168 -14.03 2.05 -12.95
CA GLN A 168 -14.67 2.10 -14.26
C GLN A 168 -15.96 2.94 -14.29
N GLN A 169 -16.50 3.33 -13.13
CA GLN A 169 -17.77 4.04 -13.01
C GLN A 169 -17.64 5.58 -13.06
N GLU A 170 -16.43 6.09 -13.26
CA GLU A 170 -16.05 7.50 -13.27
C GLU A 170 -15.27 7.85 -14.55
#